data_AF-A0A3M6UET0-F1
#
_entry.id   AF-A0A3M6UET0-F1
#
_cell.length_a   1.000
_cell.length_b   1.000
_cell.length_c   1.000
_cell.angle_alpha   90.00
_cell.angle_beta   90.00
_cell.angle_gamma   90.00
#
_symmetry.space_group_name_H-M   'P 1'
#
loop_
_entity.id
_entity.type
_entity.pdbx_description
1 polymer ?
#
loop_
_entity_poly.entity_id
_entity_poly.type
_entity_poly.pdbx_seq_one_letter_code
_entity_poly.pdbx_strand_id
1 'polypeptide(L)'
;KYFCNEYVCDTMCNNQFALLNRLYNCTVYISKISGRFDVNHRRYKCLQCGKMLCTSEPVVIIQSGFWPGSIKDMTYVFDKELFLFWDILQKQLPGVSEGAFLKSLELFSKRKGRVATVNATAFRVSFKEWKYCQFELDKLRCIDWMECPSCSQHQHSVHVDGNMKLYRFKSAGIRKRECYYGETFVVSNEKVDSHIHKVYQGSKQRVLWGGRWQSGAAATTGEEVEHINSHFSRLGSSTKHMLPEGREELLTEHSFHWNRRKIERLPGSLAKRYATV
;
A
#
# COMPACT_ATOMS: atom_id res chain seq x y z
N LYS A 1 -18.36 -21.75 -2.95
CA LYS A 1 -17.75 -21.50 -1.63
C LYS A 1 -16.92 -20.20 -1.56
N TYR A 2 -16.83 -19.38 -2.61
CA TYR A 2 -15.89 -18.25 -2.60
C TYR A 2 -16.33 -17.02 -1.80
N PHE A 3 -17.62 -16.73 -1.60
CA PHE A 3 -18.08 -15.41 -1.11
C PHE A 3 -19.05 -15.44 0.08
N CYS A 4 -19.02 -16.45 0.96
CA CYS A 4 -20.11 -16.59 1.95
C CYS A 4 -19.69 -16.96 3.37
N ASN A 5 -18.41 -17.23 3.63
CA ASN A 5 -18.03 -17.72 4.95
C ASN A 5 -17.85 -16.63 6.02
N GLU A 6 -17.83 -15.34 5.64
CA GLU A 6 -17.41 -14.25 6.54
C GLU A 6 -18.32 -13.01 6.54
N TYR A 7 -19.40 -13.00 5.75
CA TYR A 7 -20.29 -11.82 5.71
C TYR A 7 -21.14 -11.73 6.99
N VAL A 8 -21.10 -10.57 7.65
CA VAL A 8 -21.90 -10.28 8.84
C VAL A 8 -23.13 -9.45 8.42
N CYS A 9 -24.32 -10.04 8.52
CA CYS A 9 -25.56 -9.34 8.14
C CYS A 9 -25.95 -8.25 9.14
N ASP A 10 -25.89 -8.61 10.42
CA ASP A 10 -26.10 -7.77 11.60
C ASP A 10 -25.60 -8.54 12.83
N THR A 11 -25.30 -7.87 13.94
CA THR A 11 -24.83 -8.51 15.19
C THR A 11 -25.83 -9.50 15.79
N MET A 12 -27.11 -9.36 15.44
CA MET A 12 -28.23 -10.21 15.87
C MET A 12 -28.52 -11.39 14.92
N CYS A 13 -27.82 -11.47 13.78
CA CYS A 13 -28.01 -12.52 12.80
C CYS A 13 -26.87 -13.54 12.88
N ASN A 14 -27.17 -14.84 13.06
CA ASN A 14 -26.19 -15.94 13.14
C ASN A 14 -25.46 -16.25 11.81
N ASN A 15 -25.41 -15.29 10.87
CA ASN A 15 -24.75 -15.37 9.57
C ASN A 15 -25.07 -16.63 8.74
N GLN A 16 -26.29 -17.14 8.90
CA GLN A 16 -26.80 -18.24 8.09
C GLN A 16 -27.49 -17.68 6.85
N PHE A 17 -26.95 -18.04 5.68
CA PHE A 17 -27.45 -17.58 4.39
C PHE A 17 -27.83 -18.75 3.49
N ALA A 18 -29.01 -18.65 2.86
CA ALA A 18 -29.37 -19.52 1.76
C ALA A 18 -28.86 -18.92 0.44
N LEU A 19 -28.20 -19.75 -0.36
CA LEU A 19 -27.90 -19.42 -1.76
C LEU A 19 -29.22 -19.44 -2.54
N LEU A 20 -29.63 -18.31 -3.08
CA LEU A 20 -30.85 -18.25 -3.88
C LEU A 20 -30.59 -18.64 -5.32
N ASN A 21 -29.81 -17.84 -6.04
CA ASN A 21 -29.61 -18.03 -7.47
C ASN A 21 -28.24 -17.55 -7.95
N ARG A 22 -27.77 -18.16 -9.04
CA ARG A 22 -26.63 -17.71 -9.85
C ARG A 22 -27.13 -16.59 -10.78
N LEU A 23 -26.40 -15.47 -10.85
CA LEU A 23 -26.66 -14.46 -11.86
C LEU A 23 -26.04 -14.94 -13.18
N TYR A 24 -26.90 -15.29 -14.14
CA TYR A 24 -26.47 -15.67 -15.48
C TYR A 24 -25.96 -14.44 -16.23
N ASN A 25 -24.91 -14.62 -17.04
CA ASN A 25 -24.23 -13.56 -17.81
C ASN A 25 -23.55 -12.45 -16.99
N CYS A 26 -23.40 -12.61 -15.67
CA CYS A 26 -22.62 -11.70 -14.82
C CYS A 26 -21.42 -12.46 -14.22
N THR A 27 -20.34 -12.55 -15.00
CA THR A 27 -19.09 -13.20 -14.59
C THR A 27 -18.20 -12.23 -13.82
N VAL A 28 -17.61 -12.71 -12.73
CA VAL A 28 -16.58 -12.03 -11.96
C VAL A 28 -15.27 -12.83 -12.05
N TYR A 29 -14.18 -12.12 -12.31
CA TYR A 29 -12.83 -12.65 -12.42
C TYR A 29 -12.09 -12.41 -11.11
N ILE A 30 -11.88 -13.49 -10.36
CA ILE A 30 -11.20 -13.46 -9.06
C ILE A 30 -9.73 -13.80 -9.26
N SER A 31 -8.83 -12.89 -8.92
CA SER A 31 -7.38 -13.16 -8.90
C SER A 31 -6.93 -13.49 -7.48
N LYS A 32 -6.33 -14.67 -7.30
CA LYS A 32 -5.69 -15.13 -6.06
C LYS A 32 -4.21 -15.35 -6.28
N ILE A 33 -3.46 -15.64 -5.21
CA ILE A 33 -2.06 -16.10 -5.31
C ILE A 33 -1.92 -17.37 -6.16
N SER A 34 -2.98 -18.19 -6.16
CA SER A 34 -3.07 -19.39 -6.98
C SER A 34 -3.51 -19.10 -8.43
N GLY A 35 -3.61 -17.85 -8.89
CA GLY A 35 -4.01 -17.49 -10.25
C GLY A 35 -5.48 -17.05 -10.36
N ARG A 36 -6.01 -16.99 -11.59
CA ARG A 36 -7.35 -16.45 -11.90
C ARG A 36 -8.46 -17.51 -11.84
N PHE A 37 -9.62 -17.13 -11.34
CA PHE A 37 -10.82 -17.95 -11.28
C PHE A 37 -12.02 -17.18 -11.85
N ASP A 38 -12.73 -17.83 -12.76
CA ASP A 38 -13.91 -17.24 -13.41
C ASP A 38 -15.14 -17.86 -12.77
N VAL A 39 -15.93 -17.03 -12.09
CA VAL A 39 -17.15 -17.46 -11.42
C VAL A 39 -18.27 -16.48 -11.71
N ASN A 40 -19.52 -16.86 -11.46
CA ASN A 40 -20.63 -15.90 -11.59
C ASN A 40 -20.95 -15.27 -10.25
N HIS A 41 -21.47 -14.05 -10.33
CA HIS A 41 -22.09 -13.42 -9.17
C HIS A 41 -23.24 -14.28 -8.61
N ARG A 42 -23.43 -14.18 -7.30
CA ARG A 42 -24.38 -14.95 -6.52
C ARG A 42 -25.25 -14.03 -5.68
N ARG A 43 -26.50 -14.45 -5.47
CA ARG A 43 -27.43 -13.84 -4.52
C ARG A 43 -27.64 -14.76 -3.33
N TYR A 44 -27.59 -14.17 -2.14
CA TYR A 44 -27.82 -14.83 -0.87
C TYR A 44 -28.99 -14.16 -0.16
N LYS A 45 -29.75 -14.94 0.61
CA LYS A 45 -30.79 -14.45 1.51
C LYS A 45 -30.44 -14.84 2.92
N CYS A 46 -30.41 -13.88 3.83
CA CYS A 46 -30.29 -14.16 5.26
C CYS A 46 -31.51 -14.96 5.73
N LEU A 47 -31.29 -16.08 6.42
CA LEU A 47 -32.37 -16.93 6.90
C LEU A 47 -33.15 -16.31 8.07
N GLN A 48 -32.56 -15.37 8.80
CA GLN A 48 -33.20 -14.74 9.96
C GLN A 48 -33.91 -13.44 9.61
N CYS A 49 -33.23 -12.45 9.04
CA CYS A 49 -33.84 -11.14 8.74
C CYS A 49 -34.36 -11.03 7.30
N GLY A 50 -34.15 -12.05 6.45
CA GLY A 50 -34.59 -12.03 5.05
C GLY A 50 -33.81 -11.09 4.13
N LYS A 51 -32.79 -10.36 4.62
CA LYS A 51 -31.98 -9.42 3.84
C LYS A 51 -31.32 -10.12 2.65
N MET A 52 -31.37 -9.43 1.51
CA MET A 52 -30.77 -9.88 0.26
C MET A 52 -29.36 -9.34 0.11
N LEU A 53 -28.43 -10.21 -0.23
CA LEU A 53 -27.03 -9.87 -0.48
C LEU A 53 -26.65 -10.33 -1.89
N CYS A 54 -25.91 -9.48 -2.60
CA CYS A 54 -25.44 -9.80 -3.93
C CYS A 54 -23.94 -9.54 -4.02
N THR A 55 -23.19 -10.45 -4.63
CA THR A 55 -21.74 -10.24 -4.87
C THR A 55 -21.46 -9.18 -5.93
N SER A 56 -22.49 -8.58 -6.54
CA SER A 56 -22.36 -7.36 -7.35
C SER A 56 -22.26 -6.11 -6.48
N GLU A 57 -22.51 -6.22 -5.17
CA GLU A 57 -22.36 -5.11 -4.24
C GLU A 57 -20.94 -5.09 -3.65
N PRO A 58 -20.24 -3.93 -3.69
CA PRO A 58 -18.87 -3.83 -3.18
C PRO A 58 -18.75 -4.24 -1.71
N VAL A 59 -19.71 -3.88 -0.87
CA VAL A 59 -19.70 -4.22 0.56
C VAL A 59 -19.67 -5.73 0.79
N VAL A 60 -20.38 -6.50 -0.04
CA VAL A 60 -20.42 -7.97 0.05
C VAL A 60 -19.07 -8.57 -0.35
N ILE A 61 -18.46 -8.06 -1.41
CA ILE A 61 -17.12 -8.47 -1.85
C ILE A 61 -16.06 -8.18 -0.77
N ILE A 62 -16.08 -6.97 -0.20
CA ILE A 62 -15.10 -6.53 0.81
C ILE A 62 -15.20 -7.35 2.09
N GLN A 63 -16.41 -7.61 2.57
CA GLN A 63 -16.64 -8.43 3.75
C GLN A 63 -16.35 -9.91 3.51
N SER A 64 -16.37 -10.37 2.25
CA SER A 64 -16.02 -11.75 1.89
C SER A 64 -14.51 -12.00 1.76
N GLY A 65 -13.66 -11.08 2.21
CA GLY A 65 -12.20 -11.23 2.14
C GLY A 65 -11.57 -10.81 0.82
N PHE A 66 -12.31 -10.17 -0.09
CA PHE A 66 -11.79 -9.69 -1.37
C PHE A 66 -11.76 -8.17 -1.47
N TRP A 67 -11.19 -7.65 -2.54
CA TRP A 67 -11.13 -6.24 -2.87
C TRP A 67 -11.57 -6.00 -4.32
N PRO A 68 -12.48 -5.05 -4.58
CA PRO A 68 -12.99 -4.82 -5.93
C PRO A 68 -11.98 -4.11 -6.84
N GLY A 69 -12.02 -4.46 -8.12
CA GLY A 69 -11.31 -3.83 -9.23
C GLY A 69 -11.71 -2.36 -9.46
N SER A 70 -12.97 -2.08 -9.17
CA SER A 70 -13.62 -0.78 -9.30
C SER A 70 -14.87 -0.80 -8.44
N ILE A 71 -15.26 0.33 -7.84
CA ILE A 71 -16.55 0.44 -7.15
C ILE A 71 -17.75 0.53 -8.11
N LYS A 72 -17.50 0.89 -9.38
CA LYS A 72 -18.54 1.00 -10.42
C LYS A 72 -18.81 -0.33 -11.12
N ASP A 73 -17.83 -1.23 -11.11
CA ASP A 73 -17.86 -2.48 -11.84
C ASP A 73 -17.20 -3.60 -11.04
N MET A 74 -17.99 -4.60 -10.64
CA MET A 74 -17.54 -5.77 -9.89
C MET A 74 -17.01 -6.91 -10.77
N THR A 75 -16.68 -6.63 -12.04
CA THR A 75 -16.13 -7.63 -12.98
C THR A 75 -14.78 -8.18 -12.52
N TYR A 76 -13.92 -7.36 -11.92
CA TYR A 76 -12.60 -7.79 -11.43
C TYR A 76 -12.57 -7.73 -9.91
N VAL A 77 -12.08 -8.79 -9.28
CA VAL A 77 -11.98 -8.90 -7.83
C VAL A 77 -10.64 -9.54 -7.46
N PHE A 78 -9.99 -9.02 -6.43
CA PHE A 78 -8.68 -9.46 -5.98
C PHE A 78 -8.77 -10.00 -4.56
N ASP A 79 -8.05 -11.09 -4.30
CA ASP A 79 -7.93 -11.64 -2.95
C ASP A 79 -7.09 -10.70 -2.07
N LYS A 80 -7.53 -10.42 -0.83
CA LYS A 80 -6.74 -9.60 0.09
C LYS A 80 -5.39 -10.25 0.41
N GLU A 81 -5.32 -11.58 0.45
CA GLU A 81 -4.06 -12.30 0.65
C GLU A 81 -3.10 -12.12 -0.54
N LEU A 82 -3.62 -12.00 -1.76
CA LEU A 82 -2.82 -11.70 -2.94
C LEU A 82 -2.19 -10.30 -2.81
N PHE A 83 -2.98 -9.31 -2.39
CA PHE A 83 -2.47 -7.95 -2.14
C PHE A 83 -1.44 -7.92 -1.02
N LEU A 84 -1.72 -8.57 0.12
CA LEU A 84 -0.77 -8.66 1.23
C LEU A 84 0.54 -9.31 0.79
N PHE A 85 0.48 -10.42 0.04
CA PHE A 85 1.66 -11.10 -0.47
C PHE A 85 2.49 -10.19 -1.39
N TRP A 86 1.82 -9.52 -2.35
CA TRP A 86 2.51 -8.60 -3.25
C TRP A 86 3.14 -7.43 -2.49
N ASP A 87 2.44 -6.89 -1.50
CA ASP A 87 2.94 -5.79 -0.69
C ASP A 87 4.19 -6.15 0.11
N ILE A 88 4.17 -7.32 0.76
CA ILE A 88 5.35 -7.85 1.45
C ILE A 88 6.49 -8.06 0.44
N LEU A 89 6.21 -8.70 -0.70
CA LEU A 89 7.22 -9.03 -1.70
C LEU A 89 7.92 -7.77 -2.25
N GLN A 90 7.17 -6.73 -2.62
CA GLN A 90 7.76 -5.50 -3.15
C GLN A 90 8.60 -4.75 -2.11
N LYS A 91 8.23 -4.84 -0.82
CA LYS A 91 8.95 -4.21 0.29
C LYS A 91 10.23 -4.98 0.66
N GLN A 92 10.22 -6.31 0.54
CA GLN A 92 11.41 -7.16 0.73
C GLN A 92 12.37 -7.13 -0.48
N LEU A 93 11.84 -6.97 -1.69
CA LEU A 93 12.61 -6.89 -2.94
C LEU A 93 12.38 -5.55 -3.65
N PRO A 94 12.90 -4.42 -3.11
CA PRO A 94 12.82 -3.13 -3.79
C PRO A 94 13.32 -3.21 -5.23
N GLY A 95 12.52 -2.78 -6.20
CA GLY A 95 12.85 -2.86 -7.62
C GLY A 95 12.16 -4.01 -8.37
N VAL A 96 11.43 -4.90 -7.69
CA VAL A 96 10.66 -5.97 -8.34
C VAL A 96 9.57 -5.39 -9.25
N SER A 97 9.35 -6.03 -10.40
CA SER A 97 8.37 -5.59 -11.41
C SER A 97 6.97 -6.14 -11.12
N GLU A 98 5.99 -5.25 -10.97
CA GLU A 98 4.56 -5.60 -10.90
C GLU A 98 4.12 -6.42 -12.11
N GLY A 99 4.57 -6.03 -13.31
CA GLY A 99 4.26 -6.75 -14.54
C GLY A 99 4.81 -8.18 -14.55
N ALA A 100 6.02 -8.40 -14.03
CA ALA A 100 6.61 -9.73 -13.92
C ALA A 100 5.86 -10.58 -12.87
N PHE A 101 5.46 -9.97 -11.75
CA PHE A 101 4.65 -10.64 -10.75
C PHE A 101 3.29 -11.09 -11.30
N LEU A 102 2.57 -10.19 -11.98
CA LEU A 102 1.31 -10.53 -12.63
C LEU A 102 1.53 -11.61 -13.69
N LYS A 103 2.61 -11.53 -14.49
CA LYS A 103 2.91 -12.54 -15.51
C LYS A 103 3.12 -13.93 -14.90
N SER A 104 3.76 -14.01 -13.74
CA SER A 104 3.90 -15.25 -12.98
C SER A 104 2.55 -15.82 -12.56
N LEU A 105 1.60 -14.97 -12.11
CA LEU A 105 0.23 -15.41 -11.80
C LEU A 105 -0.49 -15.94 -13.04
N GLU A 106 -0.35 -15.28 -14.19
CA GLU A 106 -0.95 -15.72 -15.45
C GLU A 106 -0.42 -17.10 -15.87
N LEU A 107 0.91 -17.28 -15.81
CA LEU A 107 1.57 -18.55 -16.15
C LEU A 107 1.16 -19.66 -15.18
N PHE A 108 1.05 -19.35 -13.89
CA PHE A 108 0.59 -20.31 -12.88
C PHE A 108 -0.86 -20.72 -13.13
N SER A 109 -1.74 -19.76 -13.43
CA SER A 109 -3.13 -20.03 -13.80
C SER A 109 -3.23 -20.95 -15.02
N LYS A 110 -2.44 -20.66 -16.07
CA LYS A 110 -2.36 -21.47 -17.29
C LYS A 110 -1.88 -22.90 -17.01
N ARG A 111 -0.84 -23.07 -16.18
CA ARG A 111 -0.34 -24.39 -15.77
C ARG A 111 -1.37 -25.22 -15.00
N LYS A 112 -2.33 -24.57 -14.35
CA LYS A 112 -3.46 -25.21 -13.66
C LYS A 112 -4.69 -25.39 -14.56
N GLY A 113 -4.56 -25.20 -15.88
CA GLY A 113 -5.65 -25.38 -16.85
C GLY A 113 -6.71 -24.27 -16.82
N ARG A 114 -6.40 -23.09 -16.26
CA ARG A 114 -7.33 -21.96 -16.16
C ARG A 114 -6.94 -20.81 -17.10
N VAL A 115 -7.85 -19.84 -17.24
CA VAL A 115 -7.61 -18.60 -17.99
C VAL A 115 -6.43 -17.85 -17.39
N ALA A 116 -5.49 -17.44 -18.24
CA ALA A 116 -4.25 -16.81 -17.82
C ALA A 116 -4.42 -15.32 -17.51
N THR A 117 -5.13 -14.58 -18.35
CA THR A 117 -5.12 -13.12 -18.38
C THR A 117 -5.58 -12.48 -17.08
N VAL A 118 -4.74 -11.63 -16.49
CA VAL A 118 -5.10 -10.78 -15.35
C VAL A 118 -5.11 -9.32 -15.79
N ASN A 119 -6.14 -8.56 -15.42
CA ASN A 119 -6.22 -7.15 -15.77
C ASN A 119 -5.24 -6.32 -14.92
N ALA A 120 -4.08 -5.99 -15.49
CA ALA A 120 -3.01 -5.27 -14.78
C ALA A 120 -3.42 -3.86 -14.35
N THR A 121 -4.23 -3.16 -15.14
CA THR A 121 -4.70 -1.81 -14.77
C THR A 121 -5.64 -1.86 -13.58
N ALA A 122 -6.60 -2.79 -13.57
CA ALA A 122 -7.49 -3.00 -12.42
C ALA A 122 -6.69 -3.39 -11.18
N PHE A 123 -5.74 -4.33 -11.31
CA PHE A 123 -4.88 -4.73 -10.19
C PHE A 123 -4.12 -3.54 -9.61
N ARG A 124 -3.44 -2.75 -10.44
CA ARG A 124 -2.62 -1.62 -10.01
C ARG A 124 -3.43 -0.53 -9.31
N VAL A 125 -4.61 -0.19 -9.85
CA VAL A 125 -5.49 0.82 -9.26
C VAL A 125 -6.03 0.33 -7.93
N SER A 126 -6.63 -0.87 -7.91
CA SER A 126 -7.18 -1.47 -6.69
C SER A 126 -6.14 -1.70 -5.61
N PHE A 127 -4.93 -2.11 -5.99
CA PHE A 127 -3.85 -2.33 -5.04
C PHE A 127 -3.40 -1.02 -4.37
N LYS A 128 -3.35 0.09 -5.13
CA LYS A 128 -3.08 1.41 -4.55
C LYS A 128 -4.16 1.84 -3.56
N GLU A 129 -5.43 1.69 -3.93
CA GLU A 129 -6.57 2.01 -3.06
C GLU A 129 -6.57 1.14 -1.80
N TRP A 130 -6.28 -0.15 -1.94
CA TRP A 130 -6.16 -1.07 -0.80
C TRP A 130 -5.06 -0.64 0.16
N LYS A 131 -3.86 -0.29 -0.33
CA LYS A 131 -2.77 0.21 0.52
C LYS A 131 -3.15 1.50 1.25
N TYR A 132 -3.75 2.45 0.54
CA TYR A 132 -4.20 3.69 1.16
C TYR A 132 -5.28 3.43 2.23
N CYS A 133 -6.19 2.49 1.98
CA CYS A 133 -7.15 2.05 2.99
C CYS A 133 -6.46 1.41 4.21
N GLN A 134 -5.39 0.61 4.04
CA GLN A 134 -4.62 0.10 5.18
C GLN A 134 -3.98 1.23 6.00
N PHE A 135 -3.45 2.25 5.33
CA PHE A 135 -2.91 3.44 5.99
C PHE A 135 -3.97 4.22 6.78
N GLU A 136 -5.15 4.45 6.21
CA GLU A 136 -6.26 5.10 6.92
C GLU A 136 -6.76 4.25 8.10
N LEU A 137 -6.77 2.92 7.98
CA LEU A 137 -7.07 2.01 9.10
C LEU A 137 -6.03 2.11 10.23
N ASP A 138 -4.75 2.25 9.89
CA ASP A 138 -3.69 2.44 10.90
C ASP A 138 -3.86 3.78 11.63
N LYS A 139 -4.22 4.86 10.93
CA LYS A 139 -4.58 6.14 11.58
C LYS A 139 -5.75 5.98 12.55
N LEU A 140 -6.80 5.28 12.15
CA LEU A 140 -7.96 5.02 13.01
C LEU A 140 -7.60 4.18 14.25
N ARG A 141 -6.55 3.36 14.16
CA ARG A 141 -5.97 2.61 15.28
C ARG A 141 -4.97 3.42 16.10
N CYS A 142 -4.79 4.70 15.77
CA CYS A 142 -3.77 5.57 16.37
C CYS A 142 -2.35 5.03 16.22
N ILE A 143 -2.07 4.38 15.09
CA ILE A 143 -0.75 3.90 14.72
C ILE A 143 -0.17 4.86 13.69
N ASP A 144 0.92 5.54 14.04
CA ASP A 144 1.69 6.35 13.10
C ASP A 144 3.11 5.80 12.97
N TRP A 145 3.39 5.23 11.79
CA TRP A 145 4.72 4.70 11.47
C TRP A 145 5.74 5.81 11.11
N MET A 146 5.37 7.09 11.15
CA MET A 146 6.30 8.22 11.04
C MET A 146 6.68 8.80 12.41
N GLU A 147 6.05 8.33 13.49
CA GLU A 147 6.37 8.75 14.85
C GLU A 147 7.06 7.63 15.63
N CYS A 148 8.20 7.95 16.25
CA CYS A 148 8.95 6.98 17.03
C CYS A 148 8.42 7.01 18.46
N PRO A 149 7.99 5.88 19.03
CA PRO A 149 7.48 5.84 20.40
C PRO A 149 8.56 6.12 21.46
N SER A 150 9.85 6.06 21.11
CA SER A 150 10.97 6.29 22.03
C SER A 150 11.70 7.61 21.83
N CYS A 151 11.50 8.31 20.71
CA CYS A 151 12.08 9.63 20.50
C CYS A 151 11.04 10.69 20.90
N SER A 152 11.32 11.51 21.92
CA SER A 152 10.45 12.62 22.25
C SER A 152 10.43 13.61 21.07
N GLN A 153 9.26 13.78 20.45
CA GLN A 153 8.95 14.76 19.40
C GLN A 153 9.55 14.47 18.01
N HIS A 154 9.24 13.29 17.47
CA HIS A 154 9.34 12.95 16.03
C HIS A 154 10.74 12.57 15.52
N GLN A 155 10.93 11.30 15.18
CA GLN A 155 11.72 10.95 14.01
C GLN A 155 11.41 9.55 13.52
N HIS A 156 11.32 9.42 12.21
CA HIS A 156 11.52 8.19 11.47
C HIS A 156 12.12 8.52 10.10
N SER A 157 12.58 7.53 9.33
CA SER A 157 13.53 7.65 8.19
C SER A 157 13.52 9.00 7.47
N VAL A 158 14.69 9.65 7.34
CA VAL A 158 14.83 10.84 6.50
C VAL A 158 15.62 10.44 5.27
N HIS A 159 15.04 10.64 4.09
CA HIS A 159 15.74 10.50 2.83
C HIS A 159 16.00 11.89 2.26
N VAL A 160 17.24 12.34 2.30
CA VAL A 160 17.64 13.59 1.63
C VAL A 160 17.65 13.27 0.14
N ASP A 161 16.78 13.91 -0.65
CA ASP A 161 16.55 13.56 -2.06
C ASP A 161 17.82 13.72 -2.91
N GLY A 162 18.64 12.67 -2.92
CA GLY A 162 19.81 12.49 -3.76
C GLY A 162 19.39 11.93 -5.10
N ASN A 163 18.70 12.73 -5.91
CA ASN A 163 18.56 12.56 -7.36
C ASN A 163 18.10 11.16 -7.83
N MET A 164 16.78 10.94 -7.90
CA MET A 164 16.23 9.79 -8.62
C MET A 164 15.84 10.19 -10.04
N LYS A 165 16.51 9.56 -11.02
CA LYS A 165 16.34 9.75 -12.47
C LYS A 165 14.88 9.62 -12.91
N LEU A 166 14.17 10.75 -13.03
CA LEU A 166 12.79 10.78 -13.51
C LEU A 166 12.74 11.04 -15.01
N TYR A 167 12.63 9.97 -15.80
CA TYR A 167 12.60 10.10 -17.27
C TYR A 167 11.26 10.61 -17.80
N ARG A 168 10.18 10.42 -17.04
CA ARG A 168 8.84 10.84 -17.44
C ARG A 168 8.39 12.19 -16.88
N PHE A 169 9.21 12.88 -16.08
CA PHE A 169 8.73 14.10 -15.40
C PHE A 169 8.32 15.21 -16.36
N LYS A 170 9.08 15.42 -17.45
CA LYS A 170 8.79 16.44 -18.47
C LYS A 170 7.73 16.00 -19.49
N SER A 171 7.52 14.70 -19.66
CA SER A 171 6.64 14.12 -20.70
C SER A 171 5.30 13.59 -20.16
N ALA A 172 5.18 13.46 -18.84
CA ALA A 172 3.90 13.26 -18.16
C ALA A 172 3.07 14.54 -18.32
N GLY A 173 1.98 14.47 -19.08
CA GLY A 173 1.13 15.62 -19.37
C GLY A 173 0.49 16.27 -18.14
N ILE A 174 -0.38 17.27 -18.39
CA ILE A 174 -0.92 18.21 -17.39
C ILE A 174 -1.80 17.55 -16.31
N ARG A 175 -2.40 16.38 -16.58
CA ARG A 175 -3.25 15.68 -15.60
C ARG A 175 -2.42 14.97 -14.54
N LYS A 176 -1.95 15.76 -13.58
CA LYS A 176 -1.45 15.28 -12.29
C LYS A 176 -2.63 15.07 -11.37
N ARG A 177 -2.71 13.89 -10.77
CA ARG A 177 -3.64 13.66 -9.65
C ARG A 177 -2.97 14.15 -8.37
N GLU A 178 -3.64 14.09 -7.25
CA GLU A 178 -2.98 14.29 -5.96
C GLU A 178 -2.42 12.96 -5.42
N CYS A 179 -1.33 13.05 -4.66
CA CYS A 179 -0.77 11.93 -3.91
C CYS A 179 -1.75 11.54 -2.80
N TYR A 180 -2.07 10.24 -2.66
CA TYR A 180 -2.96 9.78 -1.59
C TYR A 180 -2.45 10.09 -0.18
N TYR A 181 -1.13 10.12 0.01
CA TYR A 181 -0.52 10.35 1.31
C TYR A 181 -0.21 11.84 1.56
N GLY A 182 -0.54 12.74 0.63
CA GLY A 182 -0.19 14.15 0.72
C GLY A 182 1.30 14.35 1.03
N GLU A 183 1.59 15.16 2.05
CA GLU A 183 2.95 15.46 2.51
C GLU A 183 3.43 14.59 3.68
N THR A 184 2.86 13.38 3.86
CA THR A 184 3.21 12.52 5.02
C THR A 184 4.70 12.17 5.05
N PHE A 185 5.34 12.03 3.89
CA PHE A 185 6.78 11.75 3.79
C PHE A 185 7.52 12.73 2.87
N VAL A 186 6.96 12.99 1.68
CA VAL A 186 7.54 13.92 0.70
C VAL A 186 6.88 15.28 0.85
N VAL A 187 7.66 16.30 1.19
CA VAL A 187 7.19 17.69 1.34
C VAL A 187 6.97 18.33 -0.03
N SER A 188 6.00 19.23 -0.16
CA SER A 188 5.74 19.97 -1.40
C SER A 188 6.93 20.80 -1.90
N ASN A 189 7.00 20.96 -3.22
CA ASN A 189 8.04 21.76 -3.87
C ASN A 189 8.01 23.22 -3.40
N GLU A 190 6.82 23.79 -3.16
CA GLU A 190 6.64 25.16 -2.69
C GLU A 190 7.31 25.39 -1.34
N LYS A 191 7.17 24.44 -0.39
CA LYS A 191 7.83 24.49 0.92
C LYS A 191 9.34 24.28 0.80
N VAL A 192 9.77 23.39 -0.09
CA VAL A 192 11.20 23.13 -0.36
C VAL A 192 11.86 24.39 -0.95
N ASP A 193 11.29 24.98 -1.99
CA ASP A 193 11.79 26.19 -2.65
C ASP A 193 11.82 27.38 -1.68
N SER A 194 10.75 27.55 -0.89
CA SER A 194 10.70 28.59 0.16
C SER A 194 11.81 28.43 1.19
N HIS A 195 12.15 27.19 1.57
CA HIS A 195 13.25 26.93 2.50
C HIS A 195 14.61 27.19 1.84
N ILE A 196 14.81 26.69 0.63
CA ILE A 196 16.04 26.88 -0.16
C ILE A 196 16.34 28.37 -0.34
N HIS A 197 15.32 29.18 -0.68
CA HIS A 197 15.47 30.61 -0.85
C HIS A 197 15.98 31.29 0.43
N LYS A 198 15.43 30.93 1.59
CA LYS A 198 15.87 31.46 2.88
C LYS A 198 17.32 31.07 3.21
N VAL A 199 17.72 29.84 2.91
CA VAL A 199 19.09 29.35 3.12
C VAL A 199 20.09 30.13 2.26
N TYR A 200 19.79 30.33 0.98
CA TYR A 200 20.69 31.05 0.07
C TYR A 200 20.71 32.57 0.27
N GLN A 201 19.71 33.15 0.92
CA GLN A 201 19.67 34.58 1.29
C GLN A 201 20.59 34.95 2.47
N GLY A 202 21.47 34.05 2.93
CA GLY A 202 22.44 34.35 3.98
C GLY A 202 21.85 34.49 5.38
N SER A 203 20.57 34.14 5.56
CA SER A 203 20.03 33.94 6.90
C SER A 203 20.80 32.79 7.57
N LYS A 204 21.22 32.92 8.84
CA LYS A 204 21.83 31.83 9.63
C LYS A 204 20.79 30.73 9.94
N GLN A 205 20.02 30.30 8.94
CA GLN A 205 19.05 29.24 9.05
C GLN A 205 19.71 27.89 8.83
N ARG A 206 19.37 26.95 9.71
CA ARG A 206 19.82 25.56 9.60
C ARG A 206 19.06 24.89 8.46
N VAL A 207 19.73 23.98 7.75
CA VAL A 207 19.08 23.12 6.75
C VAL A 207 18.08 22.23 7.49
N LEU A 208 16.78 22.51 7.32
CA LEU A 208 15.69 21.85 8.04
C LEU A 208 15.57 20.37 7.68
N TRP A 209 16.03 19.97 6.50
CA TRP A 209 15.89 18.60 5.99
C TRP A 209 17.15 17.75 6.08
N GLY A 210 18.17 18.23 6.81
CA GLY A 210 19.36 17.45 7.13
C GLY A 210 19.11 16.56 8.36
N GLY A 211 19.41 15.27 8.26
CA GLY A 211 19.19 14.31 9.35
C GLY A 211 19.84 14.67 10.70
N ARG A 212 20.87 15.53 10.71
CA ARG A 212 21.50 16.03 11.95
C ARG A 212 20.77 17.21 12.61
N TRP A 213 20.02 17.99 11.84
CA TRP A 213 19.53 19.32 12.24
C TRP A 213 18.02 19.40 12.49
N GLN A 214 17.31 18.30 12.29
CA GLN A 214 15.90 18.17 12.64
C GLN A 214 15.73 17.95 14.14
N SER A 215 14.80 18.70 14.75
CA SER A 215 14.36 18.39 16.11
C SER A 215 13.77 16.98 16.14
N GLY A 216 14.09 16.21 17.17
CA GLY A 216 13.65 14.81 17.29
C GLY A 216 14.48 13.81 16.49
N ALA A 217 15.46 14.27 15.68
CA ALA A 217 16.29 13.40 14.84
C ALA A 217 17.31 12.51 15.57
N ALA A 218 17.17 12.35 16.90
CA ALA A 218 17.90 11.44 17.78
C ALA A 218 19.40 11.29 17.48
N ALA A 219 20.07 12.37 17.04
CA ALA A 219 21.43 12.32 16.51
C ALA A 219 21.64 11.13 15.54
N THR A 220 20.73 10.93 14.57
CA THR A 220 20.84 9.86 13.57
C THR A 220 22.26 9.83 13.07
N THR A 221 22.94 8.72 13.34
CA THR A 221 24.31 8.53 12.90
C THR A 221 24.31 8.60 11.38
N GLY A 222 25.40 9.08 10.77
CA GLY A 222 25.52 9.08 9.31
C GLY A 222 25.22 7.69 8.72
N GLU A 223 25.56 6.64 9.45
CA GLU A 223 25.27 5.24 9.15
C GLU A 223 23.77 4.90 8.99
N GLU A 224 22.89 5.39 9.88
CA GLU A 224 21.43 5.19 9.72
C GLU A 224 20.92 5.79 8.41
N VAL A 225 21.42 6.98 8.06
CA VAL A 225 21.08 7.69 6.83
C VAL A 225 21.59 6.94 5.60
N GLU A 226 22.79 6.35 5.68
CA GLU A 226 23.34 5.53 4.61
C GLU A 226 22.53 4.24 4.38
N HIS A 227 22.04 3.60 5.44
CA HIS A 227 21.22 2.40 5.32
C HIS A 227 19.88 2.67 4.63
N ILE A 228 19.19 3.75 4.99
CA ILE A 228 17.93 4.10 4.34
C ILE A 228 18.17 4.56 2.89
N ASN A 229 19.24 5.33 2.62
CA ASN A 229 19.61 5.71 1.26
C ASN A 229 19.94 4.49 0.38
N SER A 230 20.63 3.49 0.93
CA SER A 230 20.91 2.22 0.25
C SER A 230 19.62 1.48 -0.11
N HIS A 231 18.65 1.41 0.81
CA HIS A 231 17.33 0.82 0.55
C HIS A 231 16.56 1.57 -0.55
N PHE A 232 16.53 2.90 -0.46
CA PHE A 232 15.81 3.76 -1.39
C PHE A 232 16.44 3.78 -2.78
N SER A 233 17.78 3.67 -2.88
CA SER A 233 18.48 3.62 -4.18
C SER A 233 17.96 2.51 -5.10
N ARG A 234 17.57 1.37 -4.51
CA ARG A 234 17.00 0.22 -5.23
C ARG A 234 15.63 0.51 -5.86
N LEU A 235 14.89 1.46 -5.29
CA LEU A 235 13.61 1.93 -5.83
C LEU A 235 13.77 2.74 -7.11
N GLY A 236 14.98 3.20 -7.43
CA GLY A 236 15.27 3.94 -8.66
C GLY A 236 14.80 3.21 -9.92
N SER A 237 14.90 1.88 -9.96
CA SER A 237 14.42 1.06 -11.08
C SER A 237 12.89 1.11 -11.23
N SER A 238 12.16 1.15 -10.11
CA SER A 238 10.69 1.22 -10.09
C SER A 238 10.18 2.63 -10.36
N THR A 239 10.80 3.64 -9.73
CA THR A 239 10.32 5.04 -9.75
C THR A 239 10.63 5.76 -11.07
N LYS A 240 11.64 5.32 -11.83
CA LYS A 240 12.12 5.97 -13.06
C LYS A 240 11.04 6.26 -14.11
N HIS A 241 10.02 5.41 -14.20
CA HIS A 241 8.93 5.53 -15.18
C HIS A 241 7.58 5.91 -14.55
N MET A 242 7.54 6.16 -13.24
CA MET A 242 6.32 6.55 -12.55
C MET A 242 5.97 8.02 -12.79
N LEU A 243 4.68 8.33 -12.67
CA LEU A 243 4.22 9.71 -12.52
C LEU A 243 4.62 10.24 -11.13
N PRO A 244 4.71 11.57 -10.94
CA PRO A 244 5.15 12.18 -9.68
C PRO A 244 4.41 11.65 -8.45
N GLU A 245 3.09 11.56 -8.52
CA GLU A 245 2.26 11.12 -7.40
C GLU A 245 2.47 9.63 -7.11
N GLY A 246 2.63 8.83 -8.17
CA GLY A 246 2.92 7.40 -8.00
C GLY A 246 4.28 7.15 -7.35
N ARG A 247 5.26 8.01 -7.62
CA ARG A 247 6.56 7.97 -6.94
C ARG A 247 6.40 8.33 -5.48
N GLU A 248 5.77 9.46 -5.17
CA GLU A 248 5.60 9.92 -3.79
C GLU A 248 4.89 8.87 -2.93
N GLU A 249 3.84 8.26 -3.46
CA GLU A 249 3.17 7.13 -2.81
C GLU A 249 4.10 5.94 -2.55
N LEU A 250 4.90 5.53 -3.55
CA LEU A 250 5.82 4.41 -3.37
C LEU A 250 6.89 4.73 -2.31
N LEU A 251 7.45 5.93 -2.35
CA LEU A 251 8.48 6.35 -1.39
C LEU A 251 7.91 6.41 0.04
N THR A 252 6.70 6.95 0.20
CA THR A 252 5.99 7.01 1.49
C THR A 252 5.71 5.60 2.03
N GLU A 253 5.28 4.68 1.17
CA GLU A 253 5.04 3.28 1.56
C GLU A 253 6.32 2.55 2.02
N HIS A 254 7.45 2.81 1.35
CA HIS A 254 8.72 2.21 1.72
C HIS A 254 9.32 2.85 2.98
N SER A 255 9.10 4.14 3.25
CA SER A 255 9.49 4.75 4.52
C SER A 255 8.65 4.21 5.68
N PHE A 256 7.32 4.11 5.55
CA PHE A 256 6.48 3.45 6.57
C PHE A 256 6.99 2.05 6.89
N HIS A 257 7.27 1.24 5.86
CA HIS A 257 7.79 -0.12 6.06
C HIS A 257 9.14 -0.13 6.79
N TRP A 258 10.07 0.75 6.40
CA TRP A 258 11.38 0.86 7.04
C TRP A 258 11.23 1.23 8.52
N ASN A 259 10.35 2.18 8.81
CA ASN A 259 10.08 2.68 10.14
C ASN A 259 9.43 1.64 11.04
N ARG A 260 8.38 1.00 10.54
CA ARG A 260 7.68 -0.09 11.20
C ARG A 260 8.66 -1.17 11.63
N ARG A 261 9.56 -1.60 10.73
CA ARG A 261 10.61 -2.58 11.05
C ARG A 261 11.53 -2.13 12.18
N LYS A 262 11.84 -0.83 12.28
CA LYS A 262 12.64 -0.28 13.38
C LYS A 262 11.86 -0.32 14.69
N ILE A 263 10.62 0.18 14.69
CA ILE A 263 9.75 0.22 15.87
C ILE A 263 9.52 -1.19 16.42
N GLU A 264 9.15 -2.14 15.57
CA GLU A 264 8.87 -3.53 15.98
C GLU A 264 10.10 -4.24 16.55
N ARG A 265 11.31 -3.85 16.14
CA ARG A 265 12.57 -4.43 16.66
C ARG A 265 13.07 -3.75 17.94
N LEU A 266 12.56 -2.57 18.26
CA LEU A 266 13.04 -1.76 19.37
C LEU A 266 12.90 -2.46 20.73
N PRO A 267 11.76 -3.09 21.09
CA PRO A 267 11.64 -3.82 22.34
C PRO A 267 12.69 -4.92 22.50
N GLY A 268 12.96 -5.69 21.44
CA GLY A 268 13.97 -6.75 21.45
C GLY A 268 15.39 -6.21 21.58
N SER A 269 15.68 -5.06 20.96
CA SER A 269 16.98 -4.38 21.11
C SER A 269 17.19 -3.87 22.54
N LEU A 270 16.17 -3.23 23.12
CA LEU A 270 16.20 -2.74 24.49
C LEU A 270 16.35 -3.89 25.50
N ALA A 271 15.57 -4.96 25.36
CA ALA A 271 15.65 -6.12 26.24
C ALA A 271 17.06 -6.73 26.28
N LYS A 272 17.71 -6.88 25.10
CA LYS A 272 19.10 -7.36 25.02
C LYS A 272 20.07 -6.43 25.76
N ARG A 273 19.91 -5.12 25.59
CA ARG A 273 20.78 -4.13 26.24
C ARG A 273 20.67 -4.17 27.76
N TYR A 274 19.46 -4.31 28.29
CA TYR A 274 19.22 -4.37 29.74
C TYR A 274 19.60 -5.73 30.35
N ALA A 275 19.52 -6.83 29.59
CA ALA A 275 19.94 -8.15 30.07
C ALA A 275 21.47 -8.33 30.18
N THR A 276 22.24 -7.43 29.55
CA THR A 276 23.72 -7.40 29.61
C THR A 276 24.25 -6.42 30.67
N VAL A 277 23.38 -5.81 31.47
CA VAL A 277 23.73 -5.00 32.66
C VAL A 277 23.47 -5.85 33.90
#